data_AF-A0A9N9J8E3-F1
#
_entry.id   AF-A0A9N9J8E3-F1
#
_cell.length_a   1.000
_cell.length_b   1.000
_cell.length_c   1.000
_cell.angle_alpha   90.00
_cell.angle_beta   90.00
_cell.angle_gamma   90.00
#
_symmetry.space_group_name_H-M   'P 1'
#
loop_
_entity.id
_entity.type
_entity.pdbx_description
1 polymer ?
#
loop_
_entity_poly.entity_id
_entity_poly.type
_entity_poly.pdbx_seq_one_letter_code
_entity_poly.pdbx_strand_id
1 'polypeptide(L)'
;LQQLQNSAATNLSILTHQPTFPTPESKTTTAQIVLELHNAQLTLHNDSNIWPIPMNQTGTSINNMLYSNSKASVIKGKLNTHHIYFIKQLTNHSHTQFLTWQESHHNTQRIPRGRQPKWYNTLLNDITAAENIHKQLVQPNPFTAQPLNNQHIAWVYNPRLQIFGKFSRGKNQTITFRHWKQSPNNPHRLTKCMGCGLSPSNQQYCYLKDPVQNLIHIQ
;
A
#
# COMPACT_ATOMS: atom_id res chain seq x y z
N LEU A 1 0.28 1.01 -26.88
CA LEU A 1 0.93 1.69 -25.74
C LEU A 1 0.11 1.61 -24.45
N GLN A 2 -1.17 2.03 -24.39
CA GLN A 2 -1.94 1.96 -23.14
C GLN A 2 -2.01 0.55 -22.53
N GLN A 3 -2.18 -0.49 -23.35
CA GLN A 3 -2.18 -1.87 -22.84
C GLN A 3 -0.87 -2.23 -22.12
N LEU A 4 0.28 -1.77 -22.64
CA LEU A 4 1.57 -1.96 -21.99
C LEU A 4 1.68 -1.14 -20.69
N GLN A 5 1.17 0.10 -20.67
CA GLN A 5 1.12 0.92 -19.45
C GLN A 5 0.28 0.24 -18.36
N ASN A 6 -0.88 -0.29 -18.73
CA ASN A 6 -1.75 -1.04 -17.83
C ASN A 6 -1.07 -2.32 -17.32
N SER A 7 -0.38 -3.05 -18.20
CA SER A 7 0.32 -4.28 -17.85
C SER A 7 1.56 -4.04 -16.97
N ALA A 8 2.27 -2.92 -17.19
CA ALA A 8 3.33 -2.47 -16.30
C ALA A 8 2.81 -2.06 -14.92
N ALA A 9 1.52 -1.77 -14.78
CA ALA A 9 0.82 -1.47 -13.54
C ALA A 9 1.65 -0.58 -12.60
N THR A 10 1.92 0.64 -13.07
CA THR A 10 2.76 1.64 -12.39
C THR A 10 2.15 3.03 -12.53
N ASN A 11 2.45 3.89 -11.57
CA ASN A 11 2.07 5.29 -11.51
C ASN A 11 3.02 6.21 -12.32
N LEU A 12 4.05 5.64 -12.95
CA LEU A 12 4.98 6.36 -13.82
C LEU A 12 4.74 5.97 -15.27
N SER A 13 4.96 6.91 -16.20
CA SER A 13 4.82 6.61 -17.62
C SER A 13 5.91 5.64 -18.08
N ILE A 14 5.53 4.59 -18.81
CA ILE A 14 6.47 3.62 -19.41
C ILE A 14 7.39 4.26 -20.45
N LEU A 15 7.10 5.49 -20.89
CA LEU A 15 7.90 6.23 -21.86
C LEU A 15 9.01 7.07 -21.21
N THR A 16 8.89 7.36 -19.91
CA THR A 16 9.86 8.18 -19.16
C THR A 16 10.59 7.41 -18.07
N HIS A 17 9.99 6.32 -17.59
CA HIS A 17 10.58 5.47 -16.56
C HIS A 17 10.62 4.03 -17.01
N GLN A 18 11.72 3.34 -16.72
CA GLN A 18 11.95 1.96 -17.13
C GLN A 18 10.86 1.03 -16.55
N PRO A 19 10.01 0.43 -17.40
CA PRO A 19 8.95 -0.45 -16.95
C PRO A 19 9.46 -1.88 -16.76
N THR A 20 8.72 -2.67 -15.98
CA THR A 20 8.82 -4.13 -16.02
C THR A 20 7.50 -4.68 -16.51
N PHE A 21 7.54 -5.46 -17.58
CA PHE A 21 6.36 -6.11 -18.15
C PHE A 21 6.28 -7.58 -17.74
N PRO A 22 5.09 -8.13 -17.49
CA PRO A 22 4.89 -9.56 -17.35
C PRO A 22 5.24 -10.32 -18.64
N THR A 23 5.50 -11.63 -18.52
CA THR A 23 6.05 -12.46 -19.60
C THR A 23 5.30 -12.40 -20.95
N PRO A 24 3.96 -12.37 -21.01
CA PRO A 24 3.27 -12.31 -22.30
C PRO A 24 3.56 -10.99 -23.02
N GLU A 25 3.47 -9.87 -22.31
CA GLU A 25 3.65 -8.53 -22.86
C GLU A 25 5.11 -8.19 -23.11
N SER A 26 6.04 -8.70 -22.28
CA SER A 26 7.47 -8.44 -22.46
C SER A 26 8.00 -8.96 -23.78
N LYS A 27 7.40 -9.99 -24.36
CA LYS A 27 7.81 -10.57 -25.66
C LYS A 27 7.28 -9.81 -26.88
N THR A 28 6.40 -8.85 -26.68
CA THR A 28 5.83 -8.08 -27.80
C THR A 28 6.87 -7.13 -28.38
N THR A 29 6.84 -6.92 -29.71
CA THR A 29 7.76 -5.99 -30.40
C THR A 29 7.70 -4.59 -29.80
N THR A 30 6.51 -4.09 -29.48
CA THR A 30 6.35 -2.76 -28.88
C THR A 30 6.97 -2.67 -27.49
N ALA A 31 6.86 -3.71 -26.66
CA ALA A 31 7.50 -3.73 -25.35
C ALA A 31 9.03 -3.77 -25.47
N GLN A 32 9.56 -4.55 -26.41
CA GLN A 32 10.99 -4.60 -26.69
C GLN A 32 11.52 -3.24 -27.15
N ILE A 33 10.81 -2.55 -28.06
CA ILE A 33 11.17 -1.18 -28.47
C ILE A 33 11.24 -0.24 -27.27
N VAL A 34 10.24 -0.27 -26.38
CA VAL A 34 10.24 0.57 -25.18
C VAL A 34 11.45 0.25 -24.28
N LEU A 35 11.77 -1.03 -24.07
CA LEU A 35 12.92 -1.43 -23.27
C LEU A 35 14.25 -1.01 -23.90
N GLU A 36 14.39 -1.12 -25.23
CA GLU A 36 15.58 -0.67 -25.96
C GLU A 36 15.78 0.85 -25.86
N LEU A 37 14.70 1.63 -25.93
CA LEU A 37 14.78 3.08 -25.70
C LEU A 37 15.36 3.39 -24.30
N HIS A 38 14.89 2.70 -23.25
CA HIS A 38 15.42 2.87 -21.91
C HIS A 38 16.88 2.41 -21.77
N ASN A 39 17.25 1.31 -22.42
CA ASN A 39 18.65 0.84 -22.45
C ASN A 39 19.57 1.87 -23.13
N ALA A 40 19.07 2.56 -24.14
CA ALA A 40 19.74 3.68 -24.81
C ALA A 40 19.64 5.01 -24.04
N GLN A 41 19.05 5.01 -22.83
CA GLN A 41 18.82 6.20 -22.01
C GLN A 41 17.96 7.27 -22.70
N LEU A 42 17.09 6.86 -23.62
CA LEU A 42 16.15 7.72 -24.32
C LEU A 42 14.80 7.72 -23.61
N THR A 43 14.27 8.91 -23.38
CA THR A 43 12.93 9.12 -22.84
C THR A 43 12.07 9.83 -23.88
N LEU A 44 10.79 9.45 -23.96
CA LEU A 44 9.84 10.06 -24.88
C LEU A 44 8.88 10.95 -24.09
N HIS A 45 8.89 12.24 -24.42
CA HIS A 45 7.99 13.24 -23.87
C HIS A 45 6.98 13.67 -24.94
N ASN A 46 5.72 13.83 -24.54
CA ASN A 46 4.69 14.39 -25.40
C ASN A 46 3.88 15.41 -24.61
N ASP A 47 4.23 16.68 -24.76
CA ASP A 47 3.63 17.77 -24.00
C ASP A 47 2.18 18.05 -24.41
N SER A 48 1.80 17.65 -25.63
CA SER A 48 0.45 17.82 -26.15
C SER A 48 -0.50 16.67 -25.78
N ASN A 49 0.05 15.51 -25.42
CA ASN A 49 -0.71 14.30 -25.19
C ASN A 49 -0.06 13.45 -24.10
N ILE A 50 -0.70 13.40 -22.92
CA ILE A 50 -0.23 12.68 -21.73
C ILE A 50 -0.39 11.15 -21.81
N TRP A 51 -0.77 10.60 -22.96
CA TRP A 51 -0.85 9.16 -23.15
C TRP A 51 0.55 8.52 -23.31
N PRO A 52 0.77 7.29 -22.80
CA PRO A 52 -0.20 6.47 -22.09
C PRO A 52 -0.40 6.92 -20.64
N ILE A 53 -1.63 6.79 -20.15
CA ILE A 53 -2.05 7.28 -18.84
C ILE A 53 -1.56 6.34 -17.74
N PRO A 54 -0.70 6.79 -16.80
CA PRO A 54 -0.26 5.98 -15.67
C PRO A 54 -1.36 5.78 -14.61
N MET A 55 -1.13 4.86 -13.66
CA MET A 55 -2.04 4.70 -12.53
C MET A 55 -2.10 5.97 -11.68
N ASN A 56 -3.30 6.34 -11.22
CA ASN A 56 -3.52 7.50 -10.35
C ASN A 56 -3.08 7.30 -8.89
N GLN A 57 -2.60 6.11 -8.54
CA GLN A 57 -2.25 5.74 -7.18
C GLN A 57 -0.86 6.27 -6.80
N THR A 58 -0.71 6.79 -5.59
CA THR A 58 0.56 7.28 -5.08
C THR A 58 1.34 6.16 -4.39
N GLY A 59 2.64 6.08 -4.66
CA GLY A 59 3.49 5.06 -4.07
C GLY A 59 4.83 4.91 -4.80
N THR A 60 5.75 4.16 -4.18
CA THR A 60 6.99 3.75 -4.86
C THR A 60 6.67 2.47 -5.62
N SER A 61 6.74 2.56 -6.94
CA SER A 61 6.50 1.44 -7.84
C SER A 61 7.47 0.29 -7.56
N ILE A 62 6.95 -0.93 -7.49
CA ILE A 62 7.79 -2.14 -7.37
C ILE A 62 8.64 -2.35 -8.62
N ASN A 63 8.26 -1.77 -9.78
CA ASN A 63 9.06 -1.89 -11.01
C ASN A 63 10.48 -1.35 -10.82
N ASN A 64 10.68 -0.37 -9.94
CA ASN A 64 12.00 0.18 -9.60
C ASN A 64 12.95 -0.87 -9.00
N MET A 65 12.41 -1.99 -8.51
CA MET A 65 13.20 -3.11 -7.99
C MET A 65 13.30 -4.28 -8.95
N LEU A 66 12.35 -4.41 -9.87
CA LEU A 66 12.27 -5.60 -10.71
C LEU A 66 13.17 -5.52 -11.93
N TYR A 67 13.46 -4.35 -12.48
CA TYR A 67 14.15 -4.26 -13.78
C TYR A 67 15.57 -4.89 -13.76
N SER A 68 16.25 -4.94 -12.62
CA SER A 68 17.57 -5.56 -12.44
C SER A 68 17.50 -7.08 -12.17
N ASN A 69 16.32 -7.65 -11.99
CA ASN A 69 16.14 -9.05 -11.64
C ASN A 69 16.04 -9.93 -12.90
N SER A 70 16.84 -11.00 -12.99
CA SER A 70 16.79 -11.93 -14.14
C SER A 70 15.42 -12.60 -14.34
N LYS A 71 14.56 -12.63 -13.32
CA LYS A 71 13.21 -13.19 -13.37
C LYS A 71 12.12 -12.12 -13.27
N ALA A 72 12.45 -10.86 -13.58
CA ALA A 72 11.57 -9.70 -13.48
C ALA A 72 10.17 -9.94 -14.05
N SER A 73 10.06 -10.38 -15.31
CA SER A 73 8.77 -10.58 -15.97
C SER A 73 7.90 -11.67 -15.32
N VAL A 74 8.53 -12.74 -14.82
CA VAL A 74 7.79 -13.81 -14.12
C VAL A 74 7.28 -13.31 -12.78
N ILE A 75 8.12 -12.60 -12.03
CA ILE A 75 7.73 -12.02 -10.74
C ILE A 75 6.64 -10.96 -10.95
N LYS A 76 6.77 -10.13 -11.98
CA LYS A 76 5.78 -9.10 -12.35
C LYS A 76 4.41 -9.71 -12.63
N GLY A 77 4.33 -10.80 -13.38
CA GLY A 77 3.06 -11.50 -13.62
C GLY A 77 2.39 -11.97 -12.32
N LYS A 78 3.17 -12.49 -11.37
CA LYS A 78 2.65 -12.92 -10.05
C LYS A 78 2.20 -11.72 -9.22
N LEU A 79 2.98 -10.65 -9.18
CA LEU A 79 2.64 -9.41 -8.47
C LEU A 79 1.34 -8.80 -9.00
N ASN A 80 1.20 -8.70 -10.33
CA ASN A 80 -0.02 -8.21 -10.96
C ASN A 80 -1.24 -9.07 -10.62
N THR A 81 -1.06 -10.40 -10.61
CA THR A 81 -2.10 -11.34 -10.18
C THR A 81 -2.55 -11.08 -8.74
N HIS A 82 -1.66 -10.61 -7.87
CA HIS A 82 -1.98 -10.33 -6.46
C HIS A 82 -2.29 -8.85 -6.18
N HIS A 83 -2.41 -8.01 -7.21
CA HIS A 83 -2.60 -6.57 -7.08
C HIS A 83 -1.52 -5.87 -6.22
N ILE A 84 -0.29 -6.37 -6.29
CA ILE A 84 0.87 -5.81 -5.60
C ILE A 84 1.67 -4.97 -6.60
N TYR A 85 1.52 -3.66 -6.51
CA TYR A 85 2.13 -2.69 -7.44
C TYR A 85 3.13 -1.77 -6.75
N PHE A 86 2.92 -1.53 -5.45
CA PHE A 86 3.69 -0.58 -4.66
C PHE A 86 4.32 -1.25 -3.44
N ILE A 87 5.54 -0.80 -3.09
CA ILE A 87 6.30 -1.33 -1.96
C ILE A 87 5.53 -1.14 -0.64
N LYS A 88 4.81 -0.03 -0.52
CA LYS A 88 3.99 0.30 0.65
C LYS A 88 2.91 -0.74 0.94
N GLN A 89 2.44 -1.47 -0.07
CA GLN A 89 1.47 -2.55 0.14
C GLN A 89 2.07 -3.73 0.92
N LEU A 90 3.39 -3.86 0.95
CA LEU A 90 4.11 -4.94 1.63
C LEU A 90 4.53 -4.57 3.05
N THR A 91 4.25 -3.36 3.52
CA THR A 91 4.72 -2.84 4.81
C THR A 91 3.58 -2.46 5.73
N ASN A 92 3.86 -2.39 7.03
CA ASN A 92 2.94 -1.83 8.03
C ASN A 92 2.72 -0.31 7.85
N HIS A 93 1.94 0.29 8.76
CA HIS A 93 1.51 1.69 8.66
C HIS A 93 2.66 2.71 8.75
N SER A 94 3.73 2.37 9.46
CA SER A 94 4.89 3.22 9.74
C SER A 94 6.12 2.86 8.90
N HIS A 95 6.00 1.87 8.02
CA HIS A 95 7.08 1.31 7.21
C HIS A 95 8.25 0.70 8.00
N THR A 96 8.04 0.33 9.28
CA THR A 96 9.09 -0.27 10.12
C THR A 96 9.24 -1.77 9.92
N GLN A 97 8.19 -2.44 9.42
CA GLN A 97 8.17 -3.90 9.25
C GLN A 97 7.47 -4.29 7.95
N PHE A 98 7.95 -5.37 7.33
CA PHE A 98 7.26 -6.04 6.23
C PHE A 98 6.15 -6.94 6.77
N LEU A 99 5.04 -6.97 6.04
CA LEU A 99 3.92 -7.86 6.30
C LEU A 99 4.27 -9.28 5.85
N THR A 100 3.82 -10.26 6.61
CA THR A 100 3.81 -11.65 6.14
C THR A 100 2.85 -11.79 4.96
N TRP A 101 2.99 -12.87 4.18
CA TRP A 101 2.11 -13.13 3.05
C TRP A 101 0.63 -13.08 3.45
N GLN A 102 0.29 -13.63 4.61
CA GLN A 102 -1.06 -13.74 5.15
C GLN A 102 -1.61 -12.39 5.60
N GLU A 103 -0.76 -11.48 6.06
CA GLU A 103 -1.14 -10.13 6.51
C GLU A 103 -1.31 -9.15 5.34
N SER A 104 -0.75 -9.44 4.16
CA SER A 104 -0.80 -8.54 2.99
C SER A 104 -2.20 -8.28 2.42
N HIS A 105 -3.22 -9.03 2.84
CA HIS A 105 -4.59 -8.91 2.34
C HIS A 105 -5.23 -7.56 2.62
N HIS A 106 -4.89 -6.91 3.74
CA HIS A 106 -5.42 -5.59 4.09
C HIS A 106 -4.99 -4.52 3.07
N ASN A 107 -3.75 -4.60 2.59
CA ASN A 107 -3.20 -3.58 1.70
C ASN A 107 -3.44 -3.88 0.21
N THR A 108 -3.67 -5.16 -0.12
CA THR A 108 -3.87 -5.65 -1.50
C THR A 108 -5.34 -5.89 -1.82
N GLN A 109 -6.21 -5.88 -0.81
CA GLN A 109 -7.64 -6.21 -0.91
C GLN A 109 -7.90 -7.59 -1.53
N ARG A 110 -6.92 -8.50 -1.45
CA ARG A 110 -6.98 -9.86 -1.98
C ARG A 110 -6.49 -10.83 -0.95
N ILE A 111 -7.29 -11.84 -0.64
CA ILE A 111 -6.95 -12.84 0.37
C ILE A 111 -5.88 -13.79 -0.20
N PRO A 112 -4.64 -13.76 0.32
CA PRO A 112 -3.59 -14.68 -0.03
C PRO A 112 -3.94 -16.05 0.55
N ARG A 113 -3.86 -17.08 -0.29
CA ARG A 113 -4.14 -18.46 0.10
C ARG A 113 -2.86 -19.27 0.15
N GLY A 114 -2.84 -20.28 1.03
CA GLY A 114 -1.76 -21.26 1.11
C GLY A 114 -0.47 -20.72 1.72
N ARG A 115 0.63 -21.41 1.40
CA ARG A 115 1.98 -21.12 1.90
C ARG A 115 2.55 -19.86 1.23
N GLN A 116 3.32 -19.09 1.99
CA GLN A 116 4.08 -17.95 1.49
C GLN A 116 4.96 -18.35 0.28
N PRO A 117 4.79 -17.70 -0.87
CA PRO A 117 5.57 -18.03 -2.06
C PRO A 117 7.05 -17.67 -1.89
N LYS A 118 7.96 -18.48 -2.45
CA LYS A 118 9.41 -18.20 -2.39
C LYS A 118 9.79 -16.84 -3.00
N TRP A 119 9.13 -16.46 -4.10
CA TRP A 119 9.39 -15.19 -4.78
C TRP A 119 9.09 -13.97 -3.90
N TYR A 120 8.19 -14.12 -2.92
CA TYR A 120 7.84 -13.05 -1.99
C TYR A 120 9.03 -12.74 -1.08
N ASN A 121 9.68 -13.76 -0.50
CA ASN A 121 10.87 -13.57 0.34
C ASN A 121 12.03 -12.95 -0.44
N THR A 122 12.25 -13.42 -1.67
CA THR A 122 13.30 -12.86 -2.54
C THR A 122 13.04 -11.37 -2.77
N LEU A 123 11.81 -11.00 -3.10
CA LEU A 123 11.43 -9.60 -3.29
C LEU A 123 11.65 -8.75 -2.03
N LEU A 124 11.27 -9.24 -0.85
CA LEU A 124 11.48 -8.51 0.41
C LEU A 124 12.96 -8.31 0.72
N ASN A 125 13.79 -9.32 0.48
CA ASN A 125 15.24 -9.21 0.66
C ASN A 125 15.84 -8.19 -0.31
N ASP A 126 15.41 -8.22 -1.58
CA ASP A 126 15.86 -7.25 -2.59
C ASP A 126 15.48 -5.82 -2.17
N ILE A 127 14.26 -5.60 -1.70
CA ILE A 127 13.80 -4.28 -1.22
C ILE A 127 14.62 -3.83 0.00
N THR A 128 14.90 -4.74 0.93
CA THR A 128 15.67 -4.43 2.16
C THR A 128 17.10 -4.04 1.83
N ALA A 129 17.72 -4.66 0.81
CA ALA A 129 19.06 -4.31 0.35
C ALA A 129 19.12 -2.96 -0.38
N ALA A 130 17.99 -2.45 -0.87
CA ALA A 130 17.92 -1.19 -1.60
C ALA A 130 17.70 0.01 -0.66
N GLU A 131 18.78 0.50 -0.05
CA GLU A 131 18.76 1.61 0.93
C GLU A 131 18.03 2.88 0.43
N ASN A 132 18.10 3.16 -0.88
CA ASN A 132 17.50 4.35 -1.49
C ASN A 132 15.96 4.34 -1.45
N ILE A 133 15.33 3.17 -1.33
CA ILE A 133 13.87 3.05 -1.38
C ILE A 133 13.21 3.55 -0.10
N HIS A 134 13.84 3.28 1.05
CA HIS A 134 13.33 3.72 2.34
C HIS A 134 13.19 5.25 2.43
N LYS A 135 14.05 5.99 1.73
CA LYS A 135 14.01 7.47 1.66
C LYS A 135 12.86 8.01 0.80
N GLN A 136 12.28 7.18 -0.08
CA GLN A 136 11.21 7.56 -1.01
C GLN A 136 9.81 7.10 -0.53
N LEU A 137 9.70 6.61 0.71
CA LEU A 137 8.42 6.16 1.25
C LEU A 137 7.56 7.35 1.66
N VAL A 138 6.32 7.39 1.16
CA VAL A 138 5.31 8.39 1.51
C VAL A 138 4.76 8.03 2.87
N GLN A 139 4.82 8.96 3.82
CA GLN A 139 4.37 8.78 5.20
C GLN A 139 3.09 9.61 5.47
N PRO A 140 2.07 9.08 6.15
CA PRO A 140 1.92 7.67 6.55
C PRO A 140 1.61 6.76 5.35
N ASN A 141 1.71 5.44 5.52
CA ASN A 141 1.44 4.48 4.46
C ASN A 141 0.01 4.65 3.89
N PRO A 142 -0.14 5.03 2.60
CA PRO A 142 -1.44 5.38 2.01
C PRO A 142 -2.39 4.19 1.86
N PHE A 143 -1.89 2.94 1.97
CA PHE A 143 -2.68 1.71 1.87
C PHE A 143 -3.25 1.25 3.22
N THR A 144 -2.71 1.76 4.33
CA THR A 144 -3.21 1.42 5.68
C THR A 144 -3.86 2.62 6.37
N ALA A 145 -3.42 3.84 6.02
CA ALA A 145 -3.79 5.07 6.69
C ALA A 145 -4.33 6.05 5.65
N GLN A 146 -5.65 6.27 5.67
CA GLN A 146 -6.28 7.25 4.81
C GLN A 146 -6.87 8.39 5.63
N PRO A 147 -6.85 9.63 5.10
CA PRO A 147 -7.61 10.71 5.72
C PRO A 147 -9.08 10.31 5.79
N LEU A 148 -9.74 10.70 6.87
CA LEU A 148 -11.17 10.45 7.04
C LEU A 148 -11.95 11.21 5.96
N ASN A 149 -12.48 10.48 4.99
CA ASN A 149 -13.47 11.01 4.06
C ASN A 149 -14.87 10.73 4.62
N ASN A 150 -15.88 11.48 4.17
CA ASN A 150 -17.25 11.39 4.69
C ASN A 150 -17.99 10.09 4.29
N GLN A 151 -17.31 9.07 3.77
CA GLN A 151 -17.92 7.82 3.33
C GLN A 151 -17.49 6.66 4.24
N HIS A 152 -18.49 5.99 4.83
CA HIS A 152 -18.40 4.73 5.59
C HIS A 152 -17.07 4.45 6.33
N ILE A 153 -16.83 5.21 7.40
CA ILE A 153 -15.69 4.98 8.30
C ILE A 153 -16.06 3.82 9.23
N ALA A 154 -15.33 2.69 9.14
CA ALA A 154 -15.53 1.56 10.04
C ALA A 154 -14.59 1.61 11.26
N TRP A 155 -13.31 1.90 11.01
CA TRP A 155 -12.26 1.94 12.03
C TRP A 155 -11.44 3.22 11.94
N VAL A 156 -11.06 3.72 13.11
CA VAL A 156 -10.24 4.93 13.27
C VAL A 156 -9.02 4.64 14.14
N TYR A 157 -7.93 5.33 13.84
CA TYR A 157 -6.72 5.37 14.64
C TYR A 157 -6.47 6.79 15.11
N ASN A 158 -6.12 6.97 16.39
CA ASN A 158 -5.58 8.23 16.87
C ASN A 158 -4.06 8.07 17.05
N PRO A 159 -3.22 8.66 16.19
CA PRO A 159 -1.76 8.55 16.27
C PRO A 159 -1.16 9.19 17.52
N ARG A 160 -1.80 10.25 18.06
CA ARG A 160 -1.32 10.94 19.27
C ARG A 160 -1.44 10.06 20.51
N LEU A 161 -2.57 9.36 20.62
CA LEU A 161 -2.88 8.52 21.77
C LEU A 161 -2.55 7.05 21.54
N GLN A 162 -2.18 6.65 20.32
CA GLN A 162 -1.88 5.27 19.91
C GLN A 162 -3.06 4.31 20.22
N ILE A 163 -4.29 4.75 19.93
CA ILE A 163 -5.51 4.00 20.24
C ILE A 163 -6.31 3.68 18.98
N PHE A 164 -6.97 2.52 19.02
CA PHE A 164 -7.86 2.04 17.96
C PHE A 164 -9.32 2.27 18.34
N GLY A 165 -10.13 2.61 17.35
CA GLY A 165 -11.53 2.94 17.54
C GLY A 165 -12.41 2.32 16.48
N LYS A 166 -13.54 1.72 16.88
CA LYS A 166 -14.62 1.44 15.94
C LYS A 166 -15.53 2.64 15.86
N PHE A 167 -15.75 3.20 14.67
CA PHE A 167 -16.63 4.35 14.48
C PHE A 167 -18.02 4.06 15.06
N SER A 168 -18.61 5.06 15.71
CA SER A 168 -19.97 4.99 16.25
C SER A 168 -20.84 6.10 15.67
N ARG A 169 -20.41 7.35 15.79
CA ARG A 169 -21.13 8.52 15.26
C ARG A 169 -20.20 9.70 15.05
N GLY A 170 -20.52 10.57 14.10
CA GLY A 170 -19.81 11.84 13.87
C GLY A 170 -20.77 13.03 13.95
N LYS A 171 -20.35 14.14 14.57
CA LYS A 171 -21.07 15.42 14.58
C LYS A 171 -20.07 16.57 14.67
N ASN A 172 -20.28 17.64 13.90
CA ASN A 172 -19.51 18.89 13.97
C ASN A 172 -17.98 18.66 14.03
N GLN A 173 -17.43 17.96 13.02
CA GLN A 173 -16.00 17.63 12.91
C GLN A 173 -15.42 16.82 14.08
N THR A 174 -16.26 16.23 14.92
CA THR A 174 -15.86 15.36 16.02
C THR A 174 -16.43 13.96 15.79
N ILE A 175 -15.61 12.93 15.95
CA ILE A 175 -16.02 11.54 15.86
C ILE A 175 -16.06 10.95 17.27
N THR A 176 -17.18 10.30 17.59
CA THR A 176 -17.27 9.36 18.71
C THR A 176 -16.98 7.95 18.20
N PHE A 177 -16.04 7.27 18.84
CA PHE A 177 -15.67 5.90 18.51
C PHE A 177 -15.58 5.04 19.77
N ARG A 178 -15.88 3.76 19.63
CA ARG A 178 -15.70 2.77 20.69
C ARG A 178 -14.23 2.38 20.73
N HIS A 179 -13.58 2.49 21.89
CA HIS A 179 -12.16 2.21 22.05
C HIS A 179 -11.88 0.69 22.08
N TRP A 180 -10.85 0.30 21.36
CA TRP A 180 -10.28 -1.04 21.33
C TRP A 180 -8.78 -0.98 21.65
N LYS A 181 -8.30 -2.00 22.36
CA LYS A 181 -6.89 -2.16 22.74
C LYS A 181 -6.33 -3.38 22.03
N GLN A 182 -5.02 -3.38 21.77
CA GLN A 182 -4.35 -4.62 21.41
C GLN A 182 -4.40 -5.60 22.59
N SER A 183 -4.65 -6.88 22.29
CA SER A 183 -4.65 -7.93 23.29
C SER A 183 -3.23 -8.08 23.85
N PRO A 184 -3.05 -8.06 25.19
CA PRO A 184 -1.73 -8.23 25.79
C PRO A 184 -1.05 -9.53 25.36
N ASN A 185 -1.85 -10.58 25.19
CA ASN A 185 -1.37 -11.92 24.86
C ASN A 185 -1.25 -12.16 23.33
N ASN A 186 -1.78 -11.25 22.51
CA ASN A 186 -1.71 -11.36 21.05
C ASN A 186 -1.79 -9.97 20.42
N PRO A 187 -0.66 -9.32 20.12
CA PRO A 187 -0.65 -7.94 19.63
C PRO A 187 -1.35 -7.77 18.27
N HIS A 188 -1.58 -8.86 17.52
CA HIS A 188 -2.31 -8.84 16.26
C HIS A 188 -3.83 -8.81 16.44
N ARG A 189 -4.35 -8.97 17.67
CA ARG A 189 -5.79 -9.02 17.95
C ARG A 189 -6.23 -7.80 18.74
N LEU A 190 -7.26 -7.13 18.27
CA LEU A 190 -7.94 -6.07 19.03
C LEU A 190 -9.01 -6.65 19.95
N THR A 191 -9.06 -6.17 21.19
CA THR A 191 -10.09 -6.47 22.18
C THR A 191 -10.80 -5.20 22.62
N LYS A 192 -12.08 -5.34 22.98
CA LYS A 192 -12.90 -4.20 23.44
C LYS A 192 -12.31 -3.62 24.72
N CYS A 193 -12.15 -2.31 24.79
CA CYS A 193 -11.81 -1.67 26.05
C CYS A 193 -13.05 -1.64 26.97
N MET A 194 -12.93 -2.30 28.13
CA MET A 194 -13.99 -2.40 29.15
C MET A 194 -13.93 -1.26 30.19
N GLY A 195 -13.37 -0.12 29.80
CA GLY A 195 -13.09 1.01 30.70
C GLY A 195 -11.60 1.34 30.75
N CYS A 196 -11.27 2.62 30.65
CA CYS A 196 -9.95 3.17 30.88
C CYS A 196 -10.08 4.63 31.30
N GLY A 197 -9.04 5.21 31.92
CA GLY A 197 -9.04 6.61 32.36
C GLY A 197 -9.24 7.65 31.25
N LEU A 198 -9.19 7.25 29.97
CA LEU A 198 -9.50 8.11 28.82
C LEU A 198 -11.02 8.27 28.58
N SER A 199 -11.85 7.37 29.11
CA SER A 199 -13.30 7.42 28.93
C SER A 199 -13.90 8.46 29.88
N PRO A 200 -14.76 9.38 29.41
CA PRO A 200 -15.45 10.32 30.28
C PRO A 200 -16.55 9.66 31.15
N SER A 201 -16.85 8.37 30.95
CA SER A 201 -17.91 7.67 31.69
C SER A 201 -17.52 6.25 32.10
N ASN A 202 -17.93 5.85 33.32
CA ASN A 202 -17.92 4.47 33.86
C ASN A 202 -18.96 3.55 33.18
N GLN A 203 -18.98 3.55 31.85
CA GLN A 203 -19.82 2.64 31.08
C GLN A 203 -19.10 1.30 30.88
N GLN A 204 -19.87 0.23 30.73
CA GLN A 204 -19.38 -1.12 30.41
C GLN A 204 -18.48 -1.14 29.16
N TYR A 205 -18.60 -0.13 28.29
CA TYR A 205 -17.78 0.05 27.10
C TYR A 205 -17.18 1.46 27.06
N CYS A 206 -15.90 1.53 26.70
CA CYS A 206 -15.18 2.79 26.56
C CYS A 206 -15.50 3.46 25.21
N TYR A 207 -16.04 4.67 25.26
CA TYR A 207 -16.24 5.53 24.09
C TYR A 207 -15.41 6.80 24.24
N LEU A 208 -14.73 7.18 23.16
CA LEU A 208 -13.87 8.35 23.09
C LEU A 208 -14.38 9.30 22.02
N LYS A 209 -14.04 10.58 22.16
CA LYS A 209 -14.38 11.63 21.22
C LYS A 209 -13.13 12.38 20.82
N ASP A 210 -12.86 12.47 19.53
CA ASP A 210 -11.76 13.28 19.00
C ASP A 210 -12.18 14.06 17.75
N PRO A 211 -11.55 15.23 17.50
CA PRO A 211 -11.63 15.91 16.22
C PRO A 211 -11.18 15.02 15.06
N VAL A 212 -11.86 15.12 13.92
CA VAL A 212 -11.55 14.37 12.68
C VAL A 212 -10.09 14.53 12.27
N GLN A 213 -9.51 15.74 12.40
CA GLN A 213 -8.11 16.03 12.07
C GLN A 213 -7.08 15.21 12.87
N ASN A 214 -7.45 14.69 14.04
CA ASN A 214 -6.57 13.89 14.89
C ASN A 214 -6.67 12.39 14.58
N LEU A 215 -7.56 12.01 13.68
CA LEU A 215 -7.94 10.63 13.42
C LEU A 215 -7.61 10.24 11.99
N ILE A 216 -7.26 8.99 11.82
CA ILE A 216 -6.96 8.37 10.52
C ILE A 216 -7.92 7.20 10.34
N HIS A 217 -8.45 7.03 9.13
CA HIS A 217 -9.21 5.83 8.77
C HIS A 217 -8.24 4.65 8.53
N ILE A 218 -8.54 3.50 9.15
CA ILE A 218 -7.82 2.25 8.92
C ILE A 218 -8.76 1.28 8.19
N GLN A 219 -8.25 0.65 7.13
CA GLN A 219 -8.96 -0.40 6.38
C GLN A 219 -8.89 -1.77 7.09
#